data_AF-A0A1E5G0T9-F1
#
_entry.id   AF-A0A1E5G0T9-F1
#
_cell.length_a   1.000
_cell.length_b   1.000
_cell.length_c   1.000
_cell.angle_alpha   90.00
_cell.angle_beta   90.00
_cell.angle_gamma   90.00
#
_symmetry.space_group_name_H-M   'P 1'
#
loop_
_entity.id
_entity.type
_entity.pdbx_description
1 polymer ?
#
loop_
_entity_poly.entity_id
_entity_poly.type
_entity_poly.pdbx_seq_one_letter_code
_entity_poly.pdbx_strand_id
1 'polypeptide(L)'
;MFYLSRNYSINEGFYYLYRFKRIFDKFQYTWSVVVSTHKILGDDILEQFSSLSQRLEFICRSYDKISYFDLKKANNDTQSNTIYHFSYFIMLITGIFDDIAWILKHRYNLNLSNMEVGLKIPECRETNKFYNKLKSKNERICDYLINESTQNYIRLFYPLRDTLQHRRFLRGVRVKSSSDNIDKNLYLVPQKMIDYVNKLPLSLEELGISKRIGDSYYLDAHLFAYKSIYIVAEIVNSTLPLVDWNEIIELLDMESLKSIIESNKDYEKGLGTHLGWSSEPIYF
;
A
#
# COMPACT_ATOMS: atom_id res chain seq x y z
N MET A 1 -22.49 -2.72 -0.81
CA MET A 1 -23.85 -2.68 -1.39
C MET A 1 -23.92 -1.39 -2.19
N PHE A 2 -24.19 -1.44 -3.50
CA PHE A 2 -24.12 -0.28 -4.39
C PHE A 2 -25.49 0.40 -4.49
N TYR A 3 -25.53 1.74 -4.51
CA TYR A 3 -26.73 2.54 -4.73
C TYR A 3 -27.17 2.38 -6.19
N LEU A 4 -28.37 1.86 -6.44
CA LEU A 4 -28.91 1.57 -7.76
C LEU A 4 -30.12 2.47 -8.04
N SER A 5 -30.00 3.36 -9.03
CA SER A 5 -31.15 3.92 -9.73
C SER A 5 -31.05 3.59 -11.23
N ARG A 6 -32.20 3.60 -11.91
CA ARG A 6 -32.48 2.92 -13.19
C ARG A 6 -31.52 3.21 -14.37
N ASN A 7 -30.66 4.24 -14.31
CA ASN A 7 -29.92 4.78 -15.45
C ASN A 7 -28.40 4.99 -15.25
N TYR A 8 -27.75 4.43 -14.23
CA TYR A 8 -26.29 4.59 -14.05
C TYR A 8 -25.49 3.32 -14.44
N SER A 9 -24.45 3.50 -15.25
CA SER A 9 -23.40 2.51 -15.47
C SER A 9 -22.37 2.58 -14.33
N ILE A 10 -22.07 1.44 -13.69
CA ILE A 10 -21.00 1.35 -12.71
C ILE A 10 -19.68 1.27 -13.48
N ASN A 11 -18.85 2.31 -13.39
CA ASN A 11 -17.50 2.26 -13.90
C ASN A 11 -16.54 1.83 -12.78
N GLU A 12 -16.09 0.58 -12.87
CA GLU A 12 -15.15 -0.02 -11.91
C GLU A 12 -13.85 0.79 -11.80
N GLY A 13 -13.37 1.36 -12.90
CA GLY A 13 -12.19 2.23 -12.91
C GLY A 13 -12.37 3.48 -12.05
N PHE A 14 -13.49 4.19 -12.20
CA PHE A 14 -13.79 5.38 -11.40
C PHE A 14 -13.94 5.05 -9.91
N TYR A 15 -14.52 3.90 -9.57
CA TYR A 15 -14.62 3.45 -8.18
C TYR A 15 -13.24 3.28 -7.53
N TYR A 16 -12.33 2.56 -8.19
CA TYR A 16 -10.99 2.35 -7.62
C TYR A 16 -10.13 3.61 -7.66
N LEU A 17 -10.31 4.46 -8.67
CA LEU A 17 -9.69 5.79 -8.74
C LEU A 17 -10.04 6.63 -7.52
N TYR A 18 -11.33 6.73 -7.20
CA TYR A 18 -11.82 7.43 -6.02
C TYR A 18 -11.25 6.79 -4.74
N ARG A 19 -11.38 5.46 -4.61
CA ARG A 19 -10.98 4.78 -3.39
C ARG A 19 -9.49 4.91 -3.09
N PHE A 20 -8.62 4.75 -4.09
CA PHE A 20 -7.19 4.89 -3.85
C PHE A 20 -6.86 6.34 -3.50
N LYS A 21 -7.43 7.33 -4.20
CA LYS A 21 -7.17 8.74 -3.91
C LYS A 21 -7.62 9.13 -2.52
N ARG A 22 -8.69 8.52 -2.00
CA ARG A 22 -9.17 8.76 -0.63
C ARG A 22 -8.25 8.15 0.44
N ILE A 23 -7.69 6.97 0.18
CA ILE A 23 -6.83 6.26 1.14
C ILE A 23 -5.41 6.87 1.13
N PHE A 24 -4.90 7.18 -0.05
CA PHE A 24 -3.56 7.74 -0.29
C PHE A 24 -3.69 9.23 -0.60
N ASP A 25 -4.23 9.99 0.35
CA ASP A 25 -4.64 11.39 0.16
C ASP A 25 -3.48 12.32 -0.21
N LYS A 26 -2.26 12.00 0.24
CA LYS A 26 -1.05 12.76 -0.10
C LYS A 26 -0.52 12.48 -1.50
N PHE A 27 -0.98 11.42 -2.16
CA PHE A 27 -0.54 11.07 -3.50
C PHE A 27 -0.91 12.17 -4.51
N GLN A 28 -2.13 12.72 -4.44
CA GLN A 28 -2.61 13.69 -5.44
C GLN A 28 -1.68 14.89 -5.57
N TYR A 29 -1.31 15.52 -4.45
CA TYR A 29 -0.44 16.68 -4.46
C TYR A 29 0.89 16.36 -5.14
N THR A 30 1.52 15.26 -4.72
CA THR A 30 2.82 14.84 -5.29
C THR A 30 2.73 14.47 -6.76
N TRP A 31 1.63 13.84 -7.18
CA TRP A 31 1.37 13.52 -8.57
C TRP A 31 1.26 14.78 -9.43
N SER A 32 0.51 15.79 -8.99
CA SER A 32 0.39 17.06 -9.70
C SER A 32 1.75 17.76 -9.84
N VAL A 33 2.60 17.71 -8.81
CA VAL A 33 3.98 18.24 -8.90
C VAL A 33 4.77 17.47 -9.96
N VAL A 34 4.80 16.13 -9.89
CA VAL A 34 5.60 15.29 -10.80
C VAL A 34 5.18 15.45 -12.25
N VAL A 35 3.87 15.47 -12.54
CA VAL A 35 3.36 15.66 -13.90
C VAL A 35 3.73 17.04 -14.45
N SER A 36 3.58 18.10 -13.65
CA SER A 36 3.95 19.45 -14.07
C SER A 36 5.45 19.66 -14.19
N THR A 37 6.27 18.84 -13.52
CA THR A 37 7.74 18.97 -13.48
C THR A 37 8.47 17.88 -14.26
N HIS A 38 7.78 17.03 -15.02
CA HIS A 38 8.39 15.85 -15.67
C HIS A 38 9.58 16.22 -16.58
N LYS A 39 9.52 17.37 -17.28
CA LYS A 39 10.63 17.84 -18.13
C LYS A 39 11.90 18.18 -17.34
N ILE A 40 11.75 18.50 -16.05
CA ILE A 40 12.86 18.83 -15.13
C ILE A 40 13.34 17.57 -14.41
N LEU A 41 12.40 16.74 -13.93
CA LEU A 41 12.69 15.54 -13.15
C LEU A 41 13.14 14.33 -13.96
N GLY A 42 12.86 14.34 -15.27
CA GLY A 42 13.10 13.21 -16.16
C GLY A 42 12.02 12.14 -16.06
N ASP A 43 12.00 11.26 -17.08
CA ASP A 43 10.96 10.25 -17.24
C ASP A 43 11.01 9.18 -16.15
N ASP A 44 12.19 8.86 -15.61
CA ASP A 44 12.35 7.87 -14.54
C ASP A 44 11.43 8.14 -13.34
N ILE A 45 11.35 9.38 -12.86
CA ILE A 45 10.50 9.71 -11.71
C ILE A 45 9.02 9.59 -12.07
N LEU A 46 8.64 10.07 -13.27
CA LEU A 46 7.26 9.98 -13.75
C LEU A 46 6.81 8.52 -13.92
N GLU A 47 7.67 7.66 -14.47
CA GLU A 47 7.42 6.23 -14.61
C GLU A 47 7.26 5.55 -13.25
N GLN A 48 8.12 5.87 -12.28
CA GLN A 48 7.99 5.30 -10.93
C GLN A 48 6.71 5.76 -10.21
N PHE A 49 6.31 7.02 -10.36
CA PHE A 49 5.03 7.49 -9.83
C PHE A 49 3.82 6.85 -10.53
N SER A 50 3.93 6.58 -11.84
CA SER A 50 2.89 5.87 -12.59
C SER A 50 2.76 4.41 -12.12
N SER A 51 3.90 3.72 -11.92
CA SER A 51 4.00 2.39 -11.30
C SER A 51 3.35 2.38 -9.92
N LEU A 52 3.72 3.34 -9.06
CA LEU A 52 3.17 3.50 -7.72
C LEU A 52 1.65 3.70 -7.77
N SER A 53 1.15 4.62 -8.59
CA SER A 53 -0.31 4.86 -8.74
C SER A 53 -1.05 3.59 -9.11
N GLN A 54 -0.53 2.82 -10.06
CA GLN A 54 -1.15 1.58 -10.52
C GLN A 54 -1.19 0.55 -9.40
N ARG A 55 -0.11 0.39 -8.62
CA ARG A 55 -0.09 -0.55 -7.49
C ARG A 55 -1.02 -0.12 -6.36
N LEU A 56 -1.07 1.18 -6.02
CA LEU A 56 -1.98 1.71 -4.99
C LEU A 56 -3.45 1.47 -5.36
N GLU A 57 -3.79 1.61 -6.64
CA GLU A 57 -5.12 1.24 -7.12
C GLU A 57 -5.34 -0.28 -7.03
N PHE A 58 -4.38 -1.08 -7.49
CA PHE A 58 -4.50 -2.54 -7.53
C PHE A 58 -4.55 -3.20 -6.16
N ILE A 59 -3.96 -2.62 -5.11
CA ILE A 59 -4.16 -3.13 -3.74
C ILE A 59 -5.60 -2.94 -3.28
N CYS A 60 -6.25 -1.84 -3.66
CA CYS A 60 -7.68 -1.63 -3.37
C CYS A 60 -8.53 -2.68 -4.08
N ARG A 61 -8.23 -2.95 -5.36
CA ARG A 61 -8.89 -4.00 -6.16
C ARG A 61 -8.72 -5.38 -5.52
N SER A 62 -7.48 -5.72 -5.17
CA SER A 62 -7.16 -7.03 -4.61
C SER A 62 -7.82 -7.24 -3.27
N TYR A 63 -7.85 -6.21 -2.41
CA TYR A 63 -8.57 -6.25 -1.14
C TYR A 63 -10.07 -6.50 -1.33
N ASP A 64 -10.73 -5.85 -2.30
CA ASP A 64 -12.16 -6.09 -2.52
C ASP A 64 -12.44 -7.51 -2.99
N LYS A 65 -11.56 -8.08 -3.82
CA LYS A 65 -11.67 -9.49 -4.22
C LYS A 65 -11.43 -10.43 -3.04
N ILE A 66 -10.43 -10.18 -2.20
CA ILE A 66 -10.18 -10.95 -0.95
C ILE A 66 -11.44 -10.92 -0.09
N SER A 67 -11.97 -9.74 0.19
CA SER A 67 -13.17 -9.52 1.01
C SER A 67 -14.39 -10.22 0.42
N TYR A 68 -14.58 -10.12 -0.90
CA TYR A 68 -15.68 -10.77 -1.60
C TYR A 68 -15.66 -12.30 -1.46
N PHE A 69 -14.48 -12.92 -1.59
CA PHE A 69 -14.36 -14.37 -1.43
C PHE A 69 -14.39 -14.82 0.03
N ASP A 70 -13.93 -13.99 0.97
CA ASP A 70 -14.02 -14.27 2.41
C ASP A 70 -15.46 -14.23 2.93
N LEU A 71 -16.31 -13.35 2.38
CA LEU A 71 -17.73 -13.27 2.69
C LEU A 71 -18.57 -14.41 2.11
N LYS A 72 -18.00 -15.22 1.19
CA LYS A 72 -18.68 -16.41 0.67
C LYS A 72 -18.53 -17.58 1.63
N LYS A 73 -19.44 -18.55 1.52
CA LYS A 73 -19.36 -19.80 2.27
C LYS A 73 -18.01 -20.50 2.03
N ALA A 74 -17.31 -20.81 3.12
CA ALA A 74 -15.99 -21.44 3.05
C ALA A 74 -16.04 -22.81 2.36
N ASN A 75 -15.26 -22.93 1.29
CA ASN A 75 -14.99 -24.15 0.54
C ASN A 75 -13.64 -24.03 -0.18
N ASN A 76 -13.24 -25.06 -0.93
CA ASN A 76 -11.94 -25.09 -1.62
C ASN A 76 -11.82 -24.01 -2.72
N ASP A 77 -12.93 -23.66 -3.38
CA ASP A 77 -12.93 -22.65 -4.44
C ASP A 77 -12.72 -21.24 -3.88
N THR A 78 -13.46 -20.89 -2.84
CA THR A 78 -13.31 -19.62 -2.12
C THR A 78 -11.94 -19.52 -1.48
N GLN A 79 -11.41 -20.62 -0.93
CA GLN A 79 -10.06 -20.67 -0.40
C GLN A 79 -9.02 -20.38 -1.48
N SER A 80 -9.10 -21.06 -2.63
CA SER A 80 -8.15 -20.91 -3.74
C SER A 80 -8.17 -19.51 -4.34
N ASN A 81 -9.37 -18.95 -4.57
CA ASN A 81 -9.52 -17.59 -5.08
C ASN A 81 -9.01 -16.54 -4.10
N THR A 82 -9.27 -16.71 -2.80
CA THR A 82 -8.74 -15.81 -1.77
C THR A 82 -7.22 -15.86 -1.74
N ILE A 83 -6.59 -17.04 -1.77
CA ILE A 83 -5.12 -17.17 -1.81
C ILE A 83 -4.54 -16.49 -3.05
N TYR A 84 -5.17 -16.64 -4.21
CA TYR A 84 -4.72 -16.01 -5.45
C TYR A 84 -4.65 -14.48 -5.31
N HIS A 85 -5.76 -13.85 -4.91
CA HIS A 85 -5.81 -12.40 -4.74
C HIS A 85 -4.98 -11.90 -3.55
N PHE A 86 -4.91 -12.69 -2.47
CA PHE A 86 -4.06 -12.40 -1.32
C PHE A 86 -2.58 -12.42 -1.67
N SER A 87 -2.16 -13.40 -2.47
CA SER A 87 -0.77 -13.49 -2.92
C SER A 87 -0.38 -12.28 -3.77
N TYR A 88 -1.27 -11.89 -4.69
CA TYR A 88 -1.07 -10.68 -5.50
C TYR A 88 -1.06 -9.41 -4.65
N PHE A 89 -1.95 -9.31 -3.67
CA PHE A 89 -1.99 -8.21 -2.70
C PHE A 89 -0.65 -8.03 -1.97
N ILE A 90 -0.07 -9.11 -1.44
CA ILE A 90 1.25 -9.05 -0.77
C ILE A 90 2.36 -8.61 -1.75
N MET A 91 2.32 -9.09 -3.01
CA MET A 91 3.29 -8.65 -4.03
C MET A 91 3.19 -7.16 -4.32
N LEU A 92 1.97 -6.65 -4.47
CA LEU A 92 1.72 -5.24 -4.70
C LEU A 92 2.25 -4.38 -3.53
N ILE A 93 2.01 -4.77 -2.28
CA ILE A 93 2.54 -4.05 -1.11
C ILE A 93 4.06 -3.93 -1.15
N THR A 94 4.76 -5.04 -1.33
CA THR A 94 6.23 -4.97 -1.38
C THR A 94 6.73 -4.19 -2.60
N GLY A 95 6.00 -4.22 -3.71
CA GLY A 95 6.30 -3.39 -4.88
C GLY A 95 6.07 -1.90 -4.66
N ILE A 96 5.07 -1.52 -3.86
CA ILE A 96 4.86 -0.12 -3.43
C ILE A 96 6.08 0.38 -2.65
N PHE A 97 6.62 -0.44 -1.74
CA PHE A 97 7.85 -0.07 -1.02
C PHE A 97 9.04 0.06 -1.96
N ASP A 98 9.16 -0.82 -2.96
CA ASP A 98 10.20 -0.73 -3.97
C ASP A 98 10.04 0.58 -4.79
N ASP A 99 8.83 0.91 -5.27
CA ASP A 99 8.56 2.14 -6.03
C ASP A 99 8.91 3.40 -5.20
N ILE A 100 8.58 3.44 -3.90
CA ILE A 100 8.99 4.54 -3.00
C ILE A 100 10.52 4.64 -2.91
N ALA A 101 11.23 3.52 -2.75
CA ALA A 101 12.70 3.54 -2.70
C ALA A 101 13.30 4.08 -4.00
N TRP A 102 12.73 3.69 -5.14
CA TRP A 102 13.16 4.17 -6.46
C TRP A 102 12.87 5.66 -6.67
N ILE A 103 11.68 6.14 -6.28
CA ILE A 103 11.34 7.57 -6.29
C ILE A 103 12.40 8.37 -5.52
N LEU A 104 12.74 7.95 -4.30
CA LEU A 104 13.75 8.61 -3.47
C LEU A 104 15.15 8.53 -4.11
N LYS A 105 15.50 7.38 -4.69
CA LYS A 105 16.77 7.20 -5.40
C LYS A 105 16.93 8.21 -6.53
N HIS A 106 15.93 8.34 -7.40
CA HIS A 106 15.96 9.25 -8.53
C HIS A 106 15.91 10.71 -8.07
N ARG A 107 14.96 11.05 -7.18
CA ARG A 107 14.79 12.42 -6.68
C ARG A 107 16.05 12.99 -6.04
N TYR A 108 16.79 12.17 -5.30
CA TYR A 108 18.00 12.60 -4.58
C TYR A 108 19.29 12.20 -5.28
N ASN A 109 19.20 11.64 -6.49
CA ASN A 109 20.32 11.12 -7.27
C ASN A 109 21.25 10.23 -6.41
N LEU A 110 20.66 9.26 -5.72
CA LEU A 110 21.41 8.33 -4.88
C LEU A 110 22.15 7.36 -5.80
N ASN A 111 23.45 7.60 -6.03
CA ASN A 111 24.35 6.74 -6.79
C ASN A 111 24.47 5.34 -6.17
N LEU A 112 23.48 4.50 -6.45
CA LEU A 112 23.25 3.16 -5.91
C LEU A 112 22.95 2.20 -7.06
N SER A 113 23.50 0.99 -6.96
CA SER A 113 23.12 -0.11 -7.84
C SER A 113 21.71 -0.62 -7.52
N ASN A 114 21.08 -1.32 -8.46
CA ASN A 114 19.71 -1.80 -8.31
C ASN A 114 19.52 -2.71 -7.08
N MET A 115 20.54 -3.48 -6.70
CA MET A 115 20.48 -4.37 -5.52
C MET A 115 20.57 -3.62 -4.19
N GLU A 116 20.98 -2.34 -4.22
CA GLU A 116 21.15 -1.52 -3.02
C GLU A 116 19.92 -0.64 -2.74
N VAL A 117 18.96 -0.58 -3.67
CA VAL A 117 17.74 0.23 -3.55
C VAL A 117 16.65 -0.60 -2.86
N GLY A 118 16.19 -0.14 -1.70
CA GLY A 118 15.07 -0.77 -1.00
C GLY A 118 14.86 -0.23 0.41
N LEU A 119 13.60 -0.20 0.85
CA LEU A 119 13.22 0.31 2.16
C LEU A 119 13.45 -0.68 3.31
N LYS A 120 13.52 -1.98 3.02
CA LYS A 120 13.73 -2.99 4.07
C LYS A 120 15.16 -2.93 4.61
N ILE A 121 15.31 -2.69 5.91
CA ILE A 121 16.56 -2.95 6.63
C ILE A 121 16.53 -4.40 7.16
N PRO A 122 17.50 -5.25 6.77
CA PRO A 122 17.62 -6.60 7.31
C PRO A 122 17.80 -6.58 8.84
N GLU A 123 17.22 -7.54 9.56
CA GLU A 123 17.22 -7.59 11.04
C GLU A 123 18.61 -7.51 11.68
N CYS A 124 19.64 -8.04 11.02
CA CYS A 124 21.01 -8.03 11.54
C CYS A 124 21.78 -6.74 11.21
N ARG A 125 21.08 -5.67 10.82
CA ARG A 125 21.70 -4.40 10.43
C ARG A 125 20.93 -3.23 11.03
N GLU A 126 21.67 -2.22 11.45
CA GLU A 126 21.11 -0.94 11.90
C GLU A 126 20.71 -0.06 10.71
N THR A 127 21.40 -0.20 9.57
CA THR A 127 21.18 0.61 8.37
C THR A 127 21.60 -0.15 7.10
N ASN A 128 21.31 0.42 5.93
CA ASN A 128 21.81 -0.05 4.64
C ASN A 128 22.41 1.13 3.85
N LYS A 129 23.04 0.84 2.70
CA LYS A 129 23.67 1.88 1.87
C LYS A 129 22.66 2.92 1.36
N PHE A 130 21.42 2.51 1.10
CA PHE A 130 20.35 3.40 0.68
C PHE A 130 20.08 4.48 1.74
N TYR A 131 19.86 4.08 3.00
CA TYR A 131 19.63 5.02 4.09
C TYR A 131 20.83 5.90 4.39
N ASN A 132 22.06 5.37 4.32
CA ASN A 132 23.26 6.18 4.50
C ASN A 132 23.38 7.30 3.46
N LYS A 133 23.01 7.03 2.21
CA LYS A 133 22.99 8.04 1.14
C LYS A 133 21.81 9.00 1.30
N LEU A 134 20.62 8.48 1.62
CA LEU A 134 19.41 9.29 1.83
C LEU A 134 19.59 10.28 2.99
N LYS A 135 20.20 9.86 4.10
CA LYS A 135 20.44 10.73 5.26
C LYS A 135 21.20 12.00 4.90
N SER A 136 22.18 11.90 4.00
CA SER A 136 22.96 13.06 3.55
C SER A 136 22.18 14.03 2.64
N LYS A 137 21.00 13.63 2.17
CA LYS A 137 20.16 14.39 1.23
C LYS A 137 18.88 14.89 1.86
N ASN A 138 18.20 14.06 2.65
CA ASN A 138 17.03 14.42 3.42
C ASN A 138 16.98 13.57 4.70
N GLU A 139 17.40 14.19 5.81
CA GLU A 139 17.45 13.54 7.12
C GLU A 139 16.04 13.21 7.64
N ARG A 140 15.04 14.07 7.38
CA ARG A 140 13.66 13.88 7.87
C ARG A 140 13.00 12.61 7.34
N ILE A 141 13.11 12.37 6.03
CA ILE A 141 12.62 11.12 5.41
C ILE A 141 13.39 9.93 5.96
N CYS A 142 14.72 10.06 6.06
CA CYS A 142 15.56 8.98 6.56
C CYS A 142 15.17 8.58 7.99
N ASP A 143 15.00 9.56 8.89
CA ASP A 143 14.62 9.35 10.28
C ASP A 143 13.24 8.71 10.41
N TYR A 144 12.27 9.15 9.61
CA TYR A 144 10.95 8.52 9.57
C TYR A 144 11.03 7.05 9.11
N LEU A 145 11.77 6.79 8.02
CA LEU A 145 11.82 5.46 7.43
C LEU A 145 12.69 4.48 8.21
N ILE A 146 13.73 4.94 8.91
CA ILE A 146 14.59 4.07 9.76
C ILE A 146 13.96 3.80 11.13
N ASN A 147 12.97 4.60 11.54
CA ASN A 147 12.26 4.39 12.79
C ASN A 147 11.81 2.93 12.95
N GLU A 148 11.96 2.39 14.15
CA GLU A 148 11.71 0.97 14.42
C GLU A 148 10.28 0.55 14.05
N SER A 149 9.27 1.38 14.37
CA SER A 149 7.87 1.08 14.04
C SER A 149 7.66 1.01 12.53
N THR A 150 8.16 2.01 11.79
CA THR A 150 8.09 2.05 10.32
C THR A 150 8.79 0.85 9.70
N GLN A 151 9.98 0.50 10.18
CA GLN A 151 10.71 -0.67 9.70
C GLN A 151 10.00 -1.99 10.05
N ASN A 152 9.38 -2.11 11.21
CA ASN A 152 8.58 -3.28 11.56
C ASN A 152 7.36 -3.43 10.64
N TYR A 153 6.68 -2.32 10.29
CA TYR A 153 5.61 -2.33 9.29
C TYR A 153 6.11 -2.76 7.91
N ILE A 154 7.24 -2.23 7.43
CA ILE A 154 7.83 -2.63 6.14
C ILE A 154 8.18 -4.13 6.16
N ARG A 155 8.83 -4.60 7.23
CA ARG A 155 9.30 -5.98 7.38
C ARG A 155 8.17 -6.99 7.48
N LEU A 156 7.01 -6.61 8.03
CA LEU A 156 5.84 -7.48 8.24
C LEU A 156 5.47 -8.31 7.00
N PHE A 157 5.58 -7.72 5.81
CA PHE A 157 5.11 -8.32 4.56
C PHE A 157 6.10 -9.27 3.90
N TYR A 158 7.40 -9.16 4.22
CA TYR A 158 8.44 -9.93 3.53
C TYR A 158 8.40 -11.44 3.82
N PRO A 159 8.14 -11.93 5.06
CA PRO A 159 8.01 -13.36 5.30
C PRO A 159 6.90 -14.03 4.47
N LEU A 160 5.76 -13.33 4.27
CA LEU A 160 4.69 -13.81 3.40
C LEU A 160 5.14 -13.78 1.94
N ARG A 161 5.77 -12.69 1.48
CA ARG A 161 6.32 -12.61 0.12
C ARG A 161 7.28 -13.76 -0.16
N ASP A 162 8.25 -13.99 0.73
CA ASP A 162 9.28 -15.01 0.56
C ASP A 162 8.64 -16.41 0.47
N THR A 163 7.63 -16.67 1.31
CA THR A 163 6.85 -17.92 1.28
C THR A 163 6.15 -18.14 -0.08
N LEU A 164 5.54 -17.08 -0.61
CA LEU A 164 4.85 -17.10 -1.91
C LEU A 164 5.82 -17.29 -3.09
N GLN A 165 7.00 -16.67 -3.03
CA GLN A 165 8.02 -16.76 -4.10
C GLN A 165 8.76 -18.10 -4.10
N HIS A 166 8.97 -18.73 -2.94
CA HIS A 166 9.74 -19.98 -2.80
C HIS A 166 8.89 -21.28 -2.88
N ARG A 167 7.75 -21.23 -3.57
CA ARG A 167 6.90 -22.38 -4.00
C ARG A 167 6.10 -23.12 -2.93
N ARG A 168 5.94 -22.57 -1.73
CA ARG A 168 4.94 -23.06 -0.76
C ARG A 168 3.82 -22.04 -0.68
N PHE A 169 2.77 -22.19 -1.49
CA PHE A 169 1.56 -21.40 -1.29
C PHE A 169 1.08 -21.55 0.16
N LEU A 170 0.54 -20.46 0.72
CA LEU A 170 0.01 -20.46 2.08
C LEU A 170 -1.04 -21.58 2.20
N ARG A 171 -0.86 -22.45 3.19
CA ARG A 171 -1.83 -23.53 3.45
C ARG A 171 -3.06 -22.93 4.12
N GLY A 172 -4.21 -23.08 3.48
CA GLY A 172 -5.50 -22.72 4.08
C GLY A 172 -6.09 -23.87 4.88
N VAL A 173 -6.75 -23.55 5.99
CA VAL A 173 -7.59 -24.47 6.75
C VAL A 173 -9.01 -23.91 6.81
N ARG A 174 -10.00 -24.77 6.73
CA ARG A 174 -11.39 -24.38 7.00
C ARG A 174 -11.68 -24.56 8.47
N VAL A 175 -12.09 -23.49 9.13
CA VAL A 175 -12.50 -23.48 10.53
C VAL A 175 -14.01 -23.40 10.59
N LYS A 176 -14.62 -24.38 11.27
CA LYS A 176 -16.06 -24.42 11.50
C LYS A 176 -16.33 -24.51 12.99
N SER A 177 -16.96 -23.49 13.57
CA SER A 177 -17.45 -23.48 14.95
C SER A 177 -18.97 -23.31 14.94
N SER A 178 -19.69 -24.32 15.42
CA SER A 178 -21.15 -24.29 15.52
C SER A 178 -21.65 -23.40 16.64
N SER A 179 -20.86 -23.20 17.71
CA SER A 179 -21.20 -22.31 18.83
C SER A 179 -21.04 -20.84 18.47
N ASP A 180 -20.06 -20.52 17.64
CA ASP A 180 -19.71 -19.13 17.29
C ASP A 180 -20.22 -18.71 15.90
N ASN A 181 -20.95 -19.61 15.23
CA ASN A 181 -21.41 -19.46 13.84
C ASN A 181 -20.28 -19.09 12.87
N ILE A 182 -19.08 -19.62 13.10
CA ILE A 182 -17.90 -19.39 12.27
C ILE A 182 -17.83 -20.49 11.21
N ASP A 183 -17.79 -20.11 9.93
CA ASP A 183 -17.47 -20.99 8.81
C ASP A 183 -16.55 -20.22 7.84
N LYS A 184 -15.25 -20.24 8.13
CA LYS A 184 -14.23 -19.40 7.46
C LYS A 184 -13.03 -20.19 6.97
N ASN A 185 -12.37 -19.65 5.94
CA ASN A 185 -11.04 -20.10 5.53
C ASN A 185 -9.99 -19.23 6.23
N LEU A 186 -9.06 -19.86 6.95
CA LEU A 186 -7.92 -19.18 7.55
C LEU A 186 -6.61 -19.68 6.94
N TYR A 187 -5.56 -18.87 6.99
CA TYR A 187 -4.31 -19.14 6.28
C TYR A 187 -3.12 -19.21 7.22
N LEU A 188 -2.30 -20.24 7.08
CA LEU A 188 -1.11 -20.43 7.92
C LEU A 188 -0.14 -19.25 7.76
N VAL A 189 0.32 -18.72 8.90
CA VAL A 189 1.25 -17.59 8.96
C VAL A 189 2.68 -18.05 9.28
N PRO A 190 3.72 -17.56 8.60
CA PRO A 190 5.11 -17.81 8.98
C PRO A 190 5.43 -17.25 10.37
N GLN A 191 6.11 -18.01 11.22
CA GLN A 191 6.50 -17.56 12.57
C GLN A 191 7.23 -16.21 12.56
N LYS A 192 8.11 -16.00 11.58
CA LYS A 192 8.84 -14.74 11.43
C LYS A 192 7.93 -13.51 11.28
N MET A 193 6.74 -13.66 10.69
CA MET A 193 5.77 -12.58 10.62
C MET A 193 5.21 -12.25 12.01
N ILE A 194 4.93 -13.27 12.82
CA ILE A 194 4.47 -13.11 14.22
C ILE A 194 5.51 -12.37 15.05
N ASP A 195 6.79 -12.67 14.84
CA ASP A 195 7.89 -12.01 15.54
C ASP A 195 7.96 -10.50 15.20
N TYR A 196 7.57 -10.10 13.99
CA TYR A 196 7.42 -8.68 13.63
C TYR A 196 6.16 -8.06 14.23
N VAL A 197 5.02 -8.76 14.21
CA VAL A 197 3.78 -8.25 14.82
C VAL A 197 3.97 -7.99 16.32
N ASN A 198 4.66 -8.86 17.03
CA ASN A 198 4.94 -8.69 18.46
C ASN A 198 5.80 -7.46 18.79
N LYS A 199 6.44 -6.84 17.79
CA LYS A 199 7.20 -5.58 17.92
C LYS A 199 6.42 -4.35 17.47
N LEU A 200 5.19 -4.53 17.02
CA LEU A 200 4.28 -3.45 16.64
C LEU A 200 3.40 -3.07 17.84
N PRO A 201 2.87 -1.84 17.87
CA PRO A 201 1.84 -1.45 18.84
C PRO A 201 0.46 -2.09 18.56
N LEU A 202 0.38 -3.03 17.60
CA LEU A 202 -0.83 -3.73 17.19
C LEU A 202 -0.87 -5.14 17.79
N SER A 203 -2.03 -5.56 18.28
CA SER A 203 -2.27 -6.94 18.66
C SER A 203 -2.40 -7.85 17.43
N LEU A 204 -2.19 -9.16 17.65
CA LEU A 204 -2.40 -10.17 16.61
C LEU A 204 -3.86 -10.17 16.13
N GLU A 205 -4.79 -10.04 17.07
CA GLU A 205 -6.22 -10.04 16.85
C GLU A 205 -6.64 -8.83 15.98
N GLU A 206 -6.04 -7.65 16.19
CA GLU A 206 -6.28 -6.48 15.35
C GLU A 206 -5.89 -6.70 13.89
N LEU A 207 -4.83 -7.48 13.64
CA LEU A 207 -4.40 -7.89 12.29
C LEU A 207 -5.19 -9.09 11.75
N GLY A 208 -6.20 -9.58 12.45
CA GLY A 208 -6.95 -10.78 12.07
C GLY A 208 -6.16 -12.07 12.24
N ILE A 209 -5.12 -12.08 13.07
CA ILE A 209 -4.30 -13.25 13.32
C ILE A 209 -4.82 -13.94 14.58
N SER A 210 -5.39 -15.12 14.41
CA SER A 210 -5.90 -15.95 15.50
C SER A 210 -4.82 -16.89 16.01
N LYS A 211 -4.75 -17.04 17.34
CA LYS A 211 -3.79 -17.94 18.00
C LYS A 211 -4.23 -19.40 17.91
N ARG A 212 -3.26 -20.26 17.59
CA ARG A 212 -3.17 -21.68 17.95
C ARG A 212 -4.37 -22.58 17.59
N ILE A 213 -4.44 -22.98 16.32
CA ILE A 213 -4.95 -24.32 15.99
C ILE A 213 -3.73 -25.24 16.04
N GLY A 214 -3.52 -25.92 17.16
CA GLY A 214 -2.24 -26.58 17.48
C GLY A 214 -1.13 -25.56 17.75
N ASP A 215 0.07 -25.79 17.20
CA ASP A 215 1.25 -24.93 17.36
C ASP A 215 1.40 -23.85 16.28
N SER A 216 0.35 -23.61 15.47
CA SER A 216 0.40 -22.72 14.31
C SER A 216 -0.50 -21.49 14.45
N TYR A 217 -0.09 -20.39 13.83
CA TYR A 217 -0.86 -19.15 13.73
C TYR A 217 -1.58 -19.06 12.39
N TYR A 218 -2.79 -18.52 12.41
CA TYR A 218 -3.64 -18.43 11.23
C TYR A 218 -4.16 -17.01 11.05
N LEU A 219 -4.16 -16.51 9.82
CA LEU A 219 -4.71 -15.22 9.47
C LEU A 219 -6.09 -15.34 8.82
N ASP A 220 -6.96 -14.39 9.16
CA ASP A 220 -8.14 -14.02 8.39
C ASP A 220 -7.69 -13.04 7.29
N ALA A 221 -7.82 -13.46 6.03
CA ALA A 221 -7.29 -12.69 4.90
C ALA A 221 -7.97 -11.33 4.73
N HIS A 222 -9.27 -11.24 5.02
CA HIS A 222 -10.02 -9.99 4.92
C HIS A 222 -9.55 -8.98 5.96
N LEU A 223 -9.51 -9.37 7.23
CA LEU A 223 -9.09 -8.49 8.33
C LEU A 223 -7.63 -8.07 8.17
N PHE A 224 -6.75 -9.01 7.81
CA PHE A 224 -5.34 -8.70 7.58
C PHE A 224 -5.17 -7.72 6.40
N ALA A 225 -5.84 -7.96 5.27
CA ALA A 225 -5.73 -7.09 4.11
C ALA A 225 -6.32 -5.69 4.39
N TYR A 226 -7.42 -5.61 5.15
CA TYR A 226 -7.99 -4.34 5.60
C TYR A 226 -6.96 -3.51 6.37
N LYS A 227 -6.35 -4.07 7.42
CA LYS A 227 -5.34 -3.36 8.21
C LYS A 227 -4.07 -3.04 7.41
N SER A 228 -3.65 -3.96 6.55
CA SER A 228 -2.47 -3.80 5.71
C SER A 228 -2.57 -2.60 4.79
N ILE A 229 -3.76 -2.31 4.23
CA ILE A 229 -3.97 -1.10 3.41
C ILE A 229 -3.65 0.16 4.20
N TYR A 230 -4.09 0.27 5.45
CA TYR A 230 -3.85 1.46 6.26
C TYR A 230 -2.41 1.59 6.72
N ILE A 231 -1.73 0.47 6.99
CA ILE A 231 -0.28 0.47 7.25
C ILE A 231 0.48 1.01 6.03
N VAL A 232 0.13 0.55 4.83
CA VAL A 232 0.74 1.04 3.59
C VAL A 232 0.38 2.51 3.35
N ALA A 233 -0.85 2.91 3.63
CA ALA A 233 -1.29 4.30 3.52
C ALA A 233 -0.53 5.21 4.46
N GLU A 234 -0.29 4.80 5.71
CA GLU A 234 0.54 5.53 6.66
C GLU A 234 1.95 5.77 6.10
N ILE A 235 2.59 4.73 5.57
CA ILE A 235 3.94 4.84 4.98
C ILE A 235 3.94 5.77 3.76
N VAL A 236 3.01 5.60 2.83
CA VAL A 236 2.90 6.42 1.61
C VAL A 236 2.61 7.88 1.97
N ASN A 237 1.59 8.11 2.79
CA ASN A 237 1.13 9.45 3.15
C ASN A 237 2.10 10.18 4.09
N SER A 238 2.96 9.47 4.81
CA SER A 238 4.03 10.10 5.58
C SER A 238 5.28 10.36 4.75
N THR A 239 5.62 9.45 3.82
CA THR A 239 6.86 9.57 3.04
C THR A 239 6.75 10.62 1.93
N LEU A 240 5.67 10.59 1.16
CA LEU A 240 5.53 11.46 -0.02
C LEU A 240 5.60 12.96 0.32
N PRO A 241 4.94 13.48 1.38
CA PRO A 241 5.05 14.90 1.74
C PRO A 241 6.42 15.32 2.28
N LEU A 242 7.23 14.38 2.77
CA LEU A 242 8.55 14.70 3.32
C LEU A 242 9.61 14.90 2.24
N VAL A 243 9.32 14.56 0.99
CA VAL A 243 10.16 14.86 -0.17
C VAL A 243 10.16 16.36 -0.44
N ASP A 244 11.35 16.90 -0.79
CA ASP A 244 11.58 18.33 -0.99
C ASP A 244 11.00 18.80 -2.34
N TRP A 245 9.67 18.75 -2.49
CA TRP A 245 8.98 19.15 -3.71
C TRP A 245 9.12 20.64 -3.99
N ASN A 246 9.22 21.47 -2.94
CA ASN A 246 9.35 22.92 -3.07
C ASN A 246 10.57 23.34 -3.90
N GLU A 247 11.71 22.65 -3.74
CA GLU A 247 12.91 22.91 -4.53
C GLU A 247 12.67 22.74 -6.04
N ILE A 248 11.76 21.85 -6.42
CA ILE A 248 11.42 21.61 -7.83
C ILE A 248 10.37 22.61 -8.30
N ILE A 249 9.40 22.93 -7.44
CA ILE A 249 8.33 23.90 -7.73
C ILE A 249 8.92 25.29 -8.00
N GLU A 250 9.99 25.67 -7.31
CA GLU A 250 10.71 26.94 -7.54
C GLU A 250 11.31 27.07 -8.96
N LEU A 251 11.47 25.95 -9.68
CA LEU A 251 11.99 25.92 -11.05
C LEU A 251 10.89 26.02 -12.11
N LEU A 252 9.62 26.06 -11.72
CA LEU A 252 8.49 26.07 -12.65
C LEU A 252 8.18 27.47 -13.19
N ASP A 253 7.63 27.49 -14.40
CA ASP A 253 6.93 28.67 -14.91
C ASP A 253 5.59 28.89 -14.17
N MET A 254 5.07 30.11 -14.30
CA MET A 254 3.82 30.52 -13.64
C MET A 254 2.61 29.70 -14.08
N GLU A 255 2.60 29.18 -15.32
CA GLU A 255 1.49 28.39 -15.85
C GLU A 255 1.43 27.01 -15.19
N SER A 256 2.57 26.33 -15.10
CA SER A 256 2.74 25.04 -14.43
C SER A 256 2.44 25.13 -12.94
N LEU A 257 2.90 26.20 -12.28
CA LEU A 257 2.58 26.47 -10.88
C LEU A 257 1.08 26.65 -10.67
N LYS A 258 0.41 27.43 -11.54
CA LYS A 258 -1.03 27.64 -11.48
C LYS A 258 -1.81 26.33 -11.66
N SER A 259 -1.39 25.47 -12.59
CA SER A 259 -1.97 24.14 -12.79
C SER A 259 -1.91 23.26 -11.52
N ILE A 260 -0.77 23.26 -10.82
CA ILE A 260 -0.63 22.54 -9.55
C ILE A 260 -1.60 23.09 -8.49
N ILE A 261 -1.69 24.42 -8.35
CA ILE A 261 -2.56 25.07 -7.35
C ILE A 261 -4.03 24.76 -7.64
N GLU A 262 -4.47 24.87 -8.90
CA GLU A 262 -5.86 24.61 -9.29
C GLU A 262 -6.23 23.14 -9.08
N SER A 263 -5.37 22.21 -9.52
CA SER A 263 -5.57 20.77 -9.32
C SER A 263 -5.77 20.40 -7.85
N ASN A 264 -4.94 20.95 -6.96
CA ASN A 264 -5.02 20.68 -5.53
C ASN A 264 -6.20 21.37 -4.86
N LYS A 265 -6.50 22.62 -5.24
CA LYS A 265 -7.68 23.33 -4.74
C LYS A 265 -8.97 22.58 -5.08
N ASP A 266 -9.06 21.98 -6.26
CA ASP A 266 -10.23 21.19 -6.64
C ASP A 266 -10.29 19.86 -5.88
N TYR A 267 -9.15 19.23 -5.61
CA TYR A 267 -9.07 18.05 -4.74
C TYR A 267 -9.53 18.37 -3.30
N GLU A 268 -9.11 19.50 -2.74
CA GLU A 268 -9.48 19.95 -1.38
C GLU A 268 -10.97 20.30 -1.25
N LYS A 269 -11.62 20.76 -2.32
CA LYS A 269 -13.07 21.01 -2.32
C LYS A 269 -13.91 19.73 -2.25
N GLY A 270 -13.32 18.59 -2.60
CA GLY A 270 -13.98 17.29 -2.58
C GLY A 270 -13.45 16.39 -3.69
N LEU A 271 -13.12 15.15 -3.34
CA LEU A 271 -12.60 14.18 -4.29
C LEU A 271 -13.62 13.86 -5.40
N GLY A 272 -14.90 13.79 -5.07
CA GLY A 272 -15.96 13.65 -6.07
C GLY A 272 -15.93 14.80 -7.07
N THR A 273 -15.88 16.05 -6.60
CA THR A 273 -15.80 17.24 -7.47
C THR A 273 -14.54 17.24 -8.32
N HIS A 274 -13.39 16.89 -7.75
CA HIS A 274 -12.13 16.75 -8.48
C HIS A 274 -12.18 15.71 -9.61
N LEU A 275 -12.93 14.62 -9.39
CA LEU A 275 -13.18 13.58 -10.40
C LEU A 275 -14.33 13.93 -11.36
N GLY A 276 -14.93 15.12 -11.26
CA GLY A 276 -16.00 15.60 -12.13
C GLY A 276 -17.41 15.13 -11.72
N TRP A 277 -17.62 14.73 -10.47
CA TRP A 277 -18.93 14.34 -9.95
C TRP A 277 -19.73 15.52 -9.41
N SER A 278 -21.05 15.45 -9.56
CA SER A 278 -21.98 16.49 -9.11
C SER A 278 -22.14 16.58 -7.59
N SER A 279 -21.76 15.53 -6.86
CA SER A 279 -21.80 15.48 -5.39
C SER A 279 -20.82 14.43 -4.86
N GLU A 280 -20.42 14.57 -3.60
CA GLU A 280 -19.61 13.56 -2.93
C GLU A 280 -20.47 12.30 -2.73
N PRO A 281 -19.97 11.13 -3.13
CA PRO A 281 -20.67 9.87 -3.00
C PRO A 281 -20.93 9.52 -1.53
N ILE A 282 -22.18 9.20 -1.22
CA ILE A 282 -22.63 8.87 0.14
C ILE A 282 -22.20 7.44 0.55
N TYR A 283 -21.89 6.58 -0.42
CA TYR A 283 -21.59 5.17 -0.20
C TYR A 283 -20.25 4.78 -0.82
N PHE A 284 -19.15 4.94 -0.07
CA PHE A 284 -17.85 4.30 -0.30
C PHE A 284 -17.11 4.08 1.01
#